data_AF-A0A953WU47-F1
#
_entry.id   AF-A0A953WU47-F1
#
_cell.length_a   1.000
_cell.length_b   1.000
_cell.length_c   1.000
_cell.angle_alpha   90.00
_cell.angle_beta   90.00
_cell.angle_gamma   90.00
#
_symmetry.space_group_name_H-M   'P 1'
#
loop_
_entity.id
_entity.type
_entity.pdbx_description
1 polymer ?
#
loop_
_entity_poly.entity_id
_entity_poly.type
_entity_poly.pdbx_seq_one_letter_code
_entity_poly.pdbx_strand_id
1 'polypeptide(L)'
;MRYLIACFVAMAFLSACKPSEFLAPDANRELAGAAGPANEVPSRFGFPGGVWQDGFGGTWQISVDGQKLKGVATSASIAGAVMTGAIDGDLLRYEISMPDMGILATGTAVATDPQHAMFATYDTDGRLNLGGILHFNHAPDMTMGQPVDLRPPPPCDGPQ
;
A
#
# COMPACT_ATOMS: atom_id res chain seq x y z
N MET A 1 -21.02 41.99 -54.75
CA MET A 1 -20.69 42.93 -53.65
C MET A 1 -19.72 42.19 -52.73
N ARG A 2 -18.39 42.39 -52.75
CA ARG A 2 -17.61 43.61 -52.37
C ARG A 2 -18.22 44.18 -51.08
N TYR A 3 -17.61 44.02 -49.90
CA TYR A 3 -16.44 44.80 -49.46
C TYR A 3 -15.43 44.01 -48.60
N LEU A 4 -14.16 44.09 -49.03
CA LEU A 4 -12.97 44.10 -48.20
C LEU A 4 -12.92 45.40 -47.38
N ILE A 5 -12.59 45.34 -46.09
CA ILE A 5 -11.67 46.30 -45.45
C ILE A 5 -10.80 45.55 -44.44
N ALA A 6 -9.52 45.48 -44.78
CA ALA A 6 -8.40 45.22 -43.90
C ALA A 6 -7.90 46.54 -43.28
N CYS A 7 -7.31 46.49 -42.08
CA CYS A 7 -6.13 47.30 -41.68
C CYS A 7 -5.74 46.95 -40.22
N PHE A 8 -4.60 46.28 -40.02
CA PHE A 8 -3.24 46.80 -39.76
C PHE A 8 -2.98 47.04 -38.25
N VAL A 9 -2.38 46.06 -37.56
CA VAL A 9 -0.94 45.90 -37.24
C VAL A 9 -0.44 46.83 -36.13
N ALA A 10 0.04 46.22 -35.05
CA ALA A 10 1.23 46.67 -34.35
C ALA A 10 2.05 45.45 -33.91
N MET A 11 3.14 45.19 -34.62
CA MET A 11 4.22 44.31 -34.20
C MET A 11 5.00 44.96 -33.06
N ALA A 12 5.41 44.16 -32.08
CA ALA A 12 6.72 44.31 -31.45
C ALA A 12 7.29 42.91 -31.20
N PHE A 13 8.25 42.54 -32.05
CA PHE A 13 9.19 41.44 -31.85
C PHE A 13 10.31 41.86 -30.89
N LEU A 14 11.10 40.86 -30.45
CA LEU A 14 12.34 40.85 -29.66
C LEU A 14 12.08 40.31 -28.24
N SER A 15 12.70 39.23 -27.73
CA SER A 15 13.84 38.42 -28.18
C SER A 15 13.84 37.05 -27.48
N ALA A 16 14.23 36.01 -28.23
CA ALA A 16 15.05 34.81 -27.91
C ALA A 16 15.07 34.25 -26.45
N CYS A 17 14.93 32.94 -26.16
CA CYS A 17 15.46 31.74 -26.83
C CYS A 17 14.55 30.49 -26.61
N LYS A 18 14.46 29.65 -27.65
CA LYS A 18 14.02 28.23 -27.69
C LYS A 18 15.00 27.31 -26.89
N PRO A 19 14.82 25.97 -26.76
CA PRO A 19 13.81 25.04 -27.32
C PRO A 19 13.12 24.18 -26.20
N SER A 20 12.08 23.39 -26.41
CA SER A 20 11.90 22.34 -27.42
C SER A 20 10.41 22.05 -27.62
N GLU A 21 9.98 22.11 -28.87
CA GLU A 21 8.82 21.38 -29.35
C GLU A 21 9.24 19.92 -29.49
N PHE A 22 8.48 18.96 -28.97
CA PHE A 22 8.25 17.74 -29.74
C PHE A 22 7.08 16.90 -29.19
N LEU A 23 6.02 16.91 -30.01
CA LEU A 23 5.03 15.87 -30.24
C LEU A 23 3.89 15.61 -29.25
N ALA A 24 2.71 15.82 -29.83
CA ALA A 24 1.39 15.33 -29.49
C ALA A 24 1.28 13.79 -29.70
N PRO A 25 0.15 13.17 -29.34
CA PRO A 25 0.03 11.77 -28.97
C PRO A 25 -0.26 10.88 -30.18
N ASP A 26 0.43 9.74 -30.27
CA ASP A 26 0.00 8.60 -31.08
C ASP A 26 0.00 7.33 -30.24
N ALA A 27 -1.19 6.73 -30.20
CA ALA A 27 -1.45 5.42 -29.65
C ALA A 27 -0.78 4.32 -30.48
N ASN A 28 -0.41 3.24 -29.80
CA ASN A 28 -0.21 1.89 -30.34
C ASN A 28 0.98 1.66 -31.30
N ARG A 29 2.20 1.65 -30.75
CA ARG A 29 3.19 0.60 -31.03
C ARG A 29 4.39 0.76 -30.09
N GLU A 30 4.54 -0.16 -29.14
CA GLU A 30 5.78 -0.91 -28.82
C GLU A 30 5.59 -1.64 -27.48
N LEU A 31 4.72 -2.66 -27.49
CA LEU A 31 4.82 -3.78 -26.55
C LEU A 31 5.97 -4.66 -27.04
N ALA A 32 7.21 -4.32 -26.67
CA ALA A 32 8.36 -5.23 -26.60
C ALA A 32 9.64 -4.41 -26.44
N GLY A 33 10.30 -4.52 -25.28
CA GLY A 33 11.72 -4.18 -25.19
C GLY A 33 12.11 -3.17 -24.11
N ALA A 34 11.81 -3.48 -22.85
CA ALA A 34 12.70 -3.08 -21.75
C ALA A 34 12.49 -4.01 -20.53
N ALA A 35 12.45 -5.32 -20.76
CA ALA A 35 12.81 -6.27 -19.71
C ALA A 35 14.34 -6.22 -19.57
N GLY A 36 14.86 -5.13 -19.00
CA GLY A 36 16.13 -5.24 -18.28
C GLY A 36 15.94 -6.30 -17.19
N PRO A 37 17.00 -7.03 -16.77
CA PRO A 37 16.85 -7.90 -15.61
C PRO A 37 16.34 -6.99 -14.49
N ALA A 38 15.10 -7.24 -14.04
CA ALA A 38 14.65 -6.71 -12.77
C ALA A 38 15.75 -7.13 -11.81
N ASN A 39 16.51 -6.15 -11.34
CA ASN A 39 17.52 -6.36 -10.35
C ASN A 39 16.69 -6.68 -9.10
N GLU A 40 16.25 -7.94 -8.98
CA GLU A 40 15.52 -8.46 -7.84
C GLU A 40 16.44 -8.16 -6.67
N VAL A 41 16.12 -7.09 -5.95
CA VAL A 41 16.74 -6.84 -4.67
C VAL A 41 16.37 -8.08 -3.86
N PRO A 42 17.33 -8.92 -3.46
CA PRO A 42 16.99 -10.14 -2.75
C PRO A 42 16.22 -9.71 -1.50
N SER A 43 15.00 -10.23 -1.39
CA SER A 43 14.14 -9.98 -0.24
C SER A 43 14.94 -10.22 1.03
N ARG A 44 14.99 -9.22 1.91
CA ARG A 44 15.62 -9.39 3.22
C ARG A 44 14.74 -10.22 4.15
N PHE A 45 13.42 -10.20 3.93
CA PHE A 45 12.41 -10.82 4.78
C PHE A 45 11.26 -11.39 3.94
N GLY A 46 11.00 -12.69 4.06
CA GLY A 46 9.87 -13.35 3.41
C GLY A 46 8.62 -13.36 4.28
N PHE A 47 7.48 -13.67 3.66
CA PHE A 47 6.22 -13.87 4.37
C PHE A 47 6.10 -15.32 4.89
N PRO A 48 6.00 -15.55 6.20
CA PRO A 48 5.83 -16.90 6.73
C PRO A 48 4.37 -17.35 6.64
N GLY A 49 4.14 -18.65 6.47
CA GLY A 49 2.82 -19.24 6.78
C GLY A 49 2.50 -19.18 8.28
N GLY A 50 1.26 -19.52 8.63
CA GLY A 50 0.80 -19.63 10.02
C GLY A 50 -0.30 -18.64 10.37
N VAL A 51 -0.30 -18.13 11.61
CA VAL A 51 -1.36 -17.24 12.11
C VAL A 51 -0.91 -15.80 11.98
N TRP A 52 -1.66 -14.97 11.26
CA TRP A 52 -1.39 -13.53 11.16
C TRP A 52 -2.47 -12.73 11.88
N GLN A 53 -2.06 -11.67 12.57
CA GLN A 53 -2.97 -10.77 13.28
C GLN A 53 -2.74 -9.33 12.82
N ASP A 54 -3.81 -8.58 12.60
CA ASP A 54 -3.75 -7.20 12.06
C ASP A 54 -3.70 -6.10 13.12
N GLY A 55 -3.79 -6.45 14.41
CA GLY A 55 -3.84 -5.50 15.52
C GLY A 55 -5.21 -4.85 15.76
N PHE A 56 -6.20 -5.14 14.92
CA PHE A 56 -7.56 -4.59 15.00
C PHE A 56 -8.63 -5.67 15.26
N GLY A 57 -8.18 -6.87 15.65
CA GLY A 57 -9.04 -8.02 15.96
C GLY A 57 -9.28 -8.97 14.79
N GLY A 58 -8.65 -8.74 13.64
CA GLY A 58 -8.61 -9.70 12.54
C GLY A 58 -7.52 -10.74 12.77
N THR A 59 -7.91 -12.02 12.66
CA THR A 59 -7.00 -13.16 12.73
C THR A 59 -7.14 -13.98 11.46
N TRP A 60 -6.02 -14.36 10.86
CA TRP A 60 -5.95 -15.08 9.59
C TRP A 60 -5.10 -16.34 9.73
N GLN A 61 -5.58 -17.46 9.19
CA GLN A 61 -4.78 -18.64 8.98
C GLN A 61 -4.22 -18.60 7.55
N ILE A 62 -2.90 -18.42 7.44
CA ILE A 62 -2.18 -18.21 6.18
C ILE A 62 -1.37 -19.45 5.79
N SER A 63 -1.36 -19.72 4.48
CA SER A 63 -0.48 -20.64 3.78
C SER A 63 0.26 -19.87 2.69
N VAL A 64 1.58 -20.08 2.63
CA VAL A 64 2.46 -19.50 1.62
C VAL A 64 3.09 -20.64 0.83
N ASP A 65 2.98 -20.60 -0.49
CA ASP A 65 3.57 -21.57 -1.42
C ASP A 65 4.32 -20.82 -2.52
N GLY A 66 5.65 -20.76 -2.40
CA GLY A 66 6.50 -19.94 -3.24
C GLY A 66 6.10 -18.46 -3.19
N GLN A 67 5.72 -17.90 -4.35
CA GLN A 67 5.31 -16.50 -4.50
C GLN A 67 3.80 -16.29 -4.33
N LYS A 68 3.08 -17.26 -3.78
CA LYS A 68 1.61 -17.18 -3.61
C LYS A 68 1.22 -17.26 -2.15
N LEU A 69 0.21 -16.48 -1.79
CA LEU A 69 -0.41 -16.48 -0.47
C LEU A 69 -1.88 -16.87 -0.58
N LYS A 70 -2.33 -17.70 0.36
CA LYS A 70 -3.75 -17.96 0.62
C LYS A 70 -4.01 -17.90 2.11
N GLY A 71 -5.06 -17.20 2.50
CA GLY A 71 -5.48 -17.00 3.88
C GLY A 71 -6.97 -17.20 4.06
N VAL A 72 -7.38 -17.64 5.25
CA VAL A 72 -8.77 -17.66 5.67
C VAL A 72 -8.89 -16.93 7.00
N ALA A 73 -9.82 -15.99 7.09
CA ALA A 73 -10.12 -15.31 8.33
C ALA A 73 -10.79 -16.25 9.33
N THR A 74 -10.30 -16.23 10.57
CA THR A 74 -10.78 -17.07 11.67
C THR A 74 -11.47 -16.26 12.77
N SER A 75 -11.36 -14.93 12.76
CA SER A 75 -12.10 -14.09 13.69
C SER A 75 -13.59 -14.00 13.33
N ALA A 76 -14.45 -13.92 14.34
CA ALA A 76 -15.91 -14.02 14.16
C ALA A 76 -16.51 -12.91 13.28
N SER A 77 -15.94 -11.71 13.28
CA SER A 77 -16.44 -10.55 12.53
C SER A 77 -16.24 -10.66 11.01
N ILE A 78 -15.27 -11.46 10.57
CA ILE A 78 -14.90 -11.62 9.15
C ILE A 78 -14.79 -13.10 8.78
N ALA A 79 -15.42 -13.99 9.56
CA ALA A 79 -15.31 -15.42 9.40
C ALA A 79 -15.70 -15.86 7.97
N GLY A 80 -14.85 -16.66 7.34
CA GLY A 80 -15.05 -17.11 5.96
C GLY A 80 -14.53 -16.16 4.88
N ALA A 81 -14.03 -14.97 5.24
CA ALA A 81 -13.27 -14.16 4.30
C ALA A 81 -11.99 -14.89 3.86
N VAL A 82 -11.69 -14.80 2.57
CA VAL A 82 -10.51 -15.42 1.95
C VAL A 82 -9.59 -14.32 1.47
N MET A 83 -8.32 -14.40 1.88
CA MET A 83 -7.25 -13.55 1.38
C MET A 83 -6.43 -14.34 0.36
N THR A 84 -6.16 -13.76 -0.80
CA THR A 84 -5.24 -14.35 -1.80
C THR A 84 -4.28 -13.29 -2.30
N GLY A 85 -3.04 -13.66 -2.55
CA GLY A 85 -2.05 -12.67 -2.98
C GLY A 85 -0.83 -13.24 -3.68
N ALA A 86 -0.03 -12.33 -4.20
CA ALA A 86 1.25 -12.59 -4.85
C ALA A 86 2.38 -11.86 -4.10
N ILE A 87 3.49 -12.56 -3.91
CA ILE A 87 4.67 -12.08 -3.20
C ILE A 87 5.79 -11.81 -4.22
N ASP A 88 6.33 -10.61 -4.17
CA ASP A 88 7.47 -10.15 -4.96
C ASP A 88 8.48 -9.53 -4.01
N GLY A 89 9.51 -10.31 -3.66
CA GLY A 89 10.49 -9.91 -2.68
C GLY A 89 9.92 -9.79 -1.25
N ASP A 90 9.90 -8.56 -0.73
CA ASP A 90 9.31 -8.18 0.57
C ASP A 90 7.90 -7.60 0.42
N LEU A 91 7.40 -7.46 -0.82
CA LEU A 91 6.09 -6.90 -1.13
C LEU A 91 5.07 -8.00 -1.39
N LEU A 92 3.98 -7.97 -0.63
CA LEU A 92 2.76 -8.72 -0.87
C LEU A 92 1.71 -7.80 -1.49
N ARG A 93 1.10 -8.22 -2.58
CA ARG A 93 -0.17 -7.65 -3.09
C ARG A 93 -1.27 -8.68 -2.91
N TYR A 94 -2.40 -8.29 -2.33
CA TYR A 94 -3.47 -9.22 -2.00
C TYR A 94 -4.87 -8.65 -2.27
N GLU A 95 -5.82 -9.56 -2.30
CA GLU A 95 -7.26 -9.30 -2.38
C GLU A 95 -7.95 -10.06 -1.24
N ILE A 96 -9.02 -9.48 -0.71
CA ILE A 96 -9.90 -10.10 0.27
C ILE A 96 -11.27 -10.28 -0.39
N SER A 97 -11.81 -11.48 -0.30
CA SER A 97 -13.12 -11.83 -0.86
C SER A 97 -13.96 -12.61 0.12
N MET A 98 -15.28 -12.62 -0.11
CA MET A 98 -16.20 -13.55 0.53
C MET A 98 -16.98 -14.34 -0.54
N PRO A 99 -17.31 -15.62 -0.31
CA PRO A 99 -17.96 -16.48 -1.31
C PRO A 99 -19.19 -15.86 -1.97
N ASP A 100 -20.02 -15.17 -1.19
CA ASP A 100 -21.31 -14.63 -1.66
C ASP A 100 -21.27 -13.13 -2.01
N MET A 101 -20.13 -12.45 -1.80
CA MET A 101 -19.99 -11.00 -2.00
C MET A 101 -18.92 -10.62 -3.02
N GLY A 102 -18.09 -11.57 -3.46
CA GLY A 102 -16.96 -11.29 -4.34
C GLY A 102 -15.82 -10.58 -3.62
N ILE A 103 -15.05 -9.78 -4.36
CA ILE A 103 -13.91 -9.01 -3.83
C ILE A 103 -14.45 -7.84 -2.99
N LEU A 104 -14.03 -7.80 -1.73
CA LEU A 104 -14.38 -6.77 -0.77
C LEU A 104 -13.33 -5.66 -0.72
N ALA A 105 -12.06 -6.05 -0.80
CA ALA A 105 -10.95 -5.14 -0.63
C ALA A 105 -9.69 -5.64 -1.34
N THR A 106 -8.78 -4.72 -1.62
CA THR A 106 -7.44 -5.02 -2.15
C THR A 106 -6.40 -4.38 -1.24
N GLY A 107 -5.17 -4.88 -1.25
CA GLY A 107 -4.16 -4.32 -0.36
C GLY A 107 -2.73 -4.69 -0.70
N THR A 108 -1.84 -4.06 0.03
CA THR A 108 -0.40 -4.29 -0.03
C THR A 108 0.17 -4.45 1.37
N ALA A 109 1.16 -5.33 1.53
CA ALA A 109 1.97 -5.40 2.73
C ALA A 109 3.46 -5.45 2.38
N VAL A 110 4.29 -4.85 3.21
CA VAL A 110 5.76 -4.86 3.07
C VAL A 110 6.35 -5.47 4.33
N ALA A 111 7.05 -6.59 4.21
CA ALA A 111 7.73 -7.24 5.32
C ALA A 111 8.85 -6.36 5.85
N THR A 112 8.78 -5.99 7.14
CA THR A 112 9.76 -5.10 7.78
C THR A 112 10.82 -5.87 8.55
N ASP A 113 10.45 -7.05 9.05
CA ASP A 113 11.32 -7.98 9.77
C ASP A 113 10.69 -9.40 9.70
N PRO A 114 11.33 -10.45 10.28
CA PRO A 114 10.80 -11.82 10.21
C PRO A 114 9.43 -12.04 10.89
N GLN A 115 8.95 -11.08 11.69
CA GLN A 115 7.74 -11.17 12.50
C GLN A 115 6.68 -10.15 12.11
N HIS A 116 7.02 -9.13 11.30
CA HIS A 116 6.12 -8.03 11.01
C HIS A 116 6.08 -7.61 9.53
N ALA A 117 4.93 -7.08 9.13
CA ALA A 117 4.79 -6.32 7.89
C ALA A 117 3.92 -5.07 8.09
N MET A 118 4.29 -3.97 7.43
CA MET A 118 3.42 -2.81 7.30
C MET A 118 2.39 -3.08 6.22
N PHE A 119 1.09 -2.89 6.48
CA PHE A 119 0.04 -3.15 5.49
C PHE A 119 -0.93 -1.98 5.32
N ALA A 120 -1.55 -1.96 4.15
CA ALA A 120 -2.67 -1.09 3.81
C ALA A 120 -3.68 -1.85 2.95
N THR A 121 -4.93 -1.83 3.38
CA THR A 121 -6.10 -2.43 2.73
C THR A 121 -7.05 -1.31 2.31
N TYR A 122 -7.55 -1.40 1.09
CA TYR A 122 -8.40 -0.42 0.44
C TYR A 122 -9.71 -1.08 0.00
N ASP A 123 -10.80 -0.33 0.11
CA ASP A 123 -12.06 -0.68 -0.52
C ASP A 123 -11.91 -0.72 -2.05
N THR A 124 -12.87 -1.32 -2.74
CA THR A 124 -12.85 -1.45 -4.21
C THR A 124 -12.93 -0.11 -4.95
N ASP A 125 -13.35 0.96 -4.28
CA ASP A 125 -13.34 2.34 -4.79
C ASP A 125 -12.00 3.07 -4.53
N GLY A 126 -11.03 2.40 -3.91
CA GLY A 126 -9.69 2.92 -3.63
C GLY A 126 -9.58 3.70 -2.31
N ARG A 127 -10.63 3.78 -1.49
CA ARG A 127 -10.56 4.40 -0.16
C ARG A 127 -9.80 3.50 0.80
N LEU A 128 -8.92 4.09 1.63
CA LEU A 128 -8.24 3.35 2.68
C LEU A 128 -9.28 2.83 3.69
N ASN A 129 -9.32 1.52 3.86
CA ASN A 129 -10.21 0.83 4.79
C ASN A 129 -9.47 0.51 6.10
N LEU A 130 -8.29 -0.11 6.01
CA LEU A 130 -7.48 -0.51 7.17
C LEU A 130 -5.99 -0.37 6.88
N GLY A 131 -5.18 -0.07 7.89
CA GLY A 131 -3.73 -0.12 7.77
C GLY A 131 -3.06 -0.19 9.13
N GLY A 132 -1.86 -0.77 9.18
CA GLY A 132 -1.14 -0.98 10.43
C GLY A 132 0.02 -1.97 10.28
N ILE A 133 0.29 -2.70 11.37
CA ILE A 133 1.32 -3.75 11.43
C ILE A 133 0.61 -5.10 11.47
N LEU A 134 0.93 -5.97 10.51
CA LEU A 134 0.64 -7.40 10.59
C LEU A 134 1.68 -8.07 11.47
N HIS A 135 1.22 -8.88 12.41
CA HIS A 135 2.04 -9.70 13.29
C HIS A 135 1.98 -11.16 12.85
N PHE A 136 3.15 -11.77 12.62
CA PHE A 136 3.27 -13.14 12.16
C PHE A 136 3.54 -14.09 13.33
N ASN A 137 2.62 -15.02 13.56
CA ASN A 137 2.74 -16.09 14.55
C ASN A 137 2.91 -15.63 16.00
N HIS A 138 2.53 -14.40 16.30
CA HIS A 138 2.40 -13.90 17.66
C HIS A 138 1.27 -12.87 17.74
N ALA A 139 0.78 -12.63 18.96
CA ALA A 139 -0.18 -11.56 19.18
C ALA A 139 0.52 -10.20 19.07
N PRO A 140 -0.19 -9.14 18.64
CA PRO A 140 0.26 -7.77 18.83
C PRO A 140 0.66 -7.59 20.29
N ASP A 141 1.79 -6.95 20.55
CA ASP A 141 2.13 -6.56 21.91
C ASP A 141 1.19 -5.43 22.32
N MET A 142 0.02 -5.83 22.82
CA MET A 142 -0.87 -4.95 23.56
C MET A 142 -0.30 -4.78 24.96
N THR A 143 0.94 -4.33 25.08
CA THR A 143 1.26 -3.45 26.19
C THR A 143 0.44 -2.19 25.92
N MET A 144 -0.86 -2.25 26.25
CA MET A 144 -1.62 -1.06 26.61
C MET A 144 -0.69 -0.33 27.55
N GLY A 145 -0.17 0.81 27.10
CA GLY A 145 0.75 1.60 27.90
C GLY A 145 0.20 1.59 29.31
N GLN A 146 0.99 1.09 30.27
CA GLN A 146 0.65 1.18 31.68
C GLN A 146 0.04 2.58 31.86
N PRO A 147 -1.16 2.70 32.46
CA PRO A 147 -1.79 3.99 32.62
C PRO A 147 -0.71 4.95 33.08
N VAL A 148 -0.38 5.95 32.24
CA VAL A 148 0.60 6.94 32.66
C VAL A 148 -0.05 7.57 33.87
N ASP A 149 0.55 7.36 35.04
CA ASP A 149 0.08 8.00 36.24
C ASP A 149 0.34 9.50 36.08
N LEU A 150 -0.69 10.22 35.63
CA LEU A 150 -0.64 11.67 35.45
C LEU A 150 -0.69 12.40 36.79
N ARG A 151 -0.78 11.69 37.92
CA ARG A 151 -0.63 12.32 39.22
C ARG A 151 0.78 12.93 39.29
N PRO A 152 0.89 14.17 39.79
CA PRO A 152 2.18 14.75 40.09
C PRO A 152 3.00 13.76 40.94
N PRO A 153 4.32 13.66 40.74
CA PRO A 153 5.15 12.92 41.68
C PRO A 153 4.87 13.45 43.09
N PRO A 154 4.86 12.59 44.12
CA PRO A 154 4.75 13.06 45.49
C PRO A 154 5.82 14.14 45.72
N PRO A 155 5.50 15.21 46.48
CA PRO A 155 6.49 16.22 46.78
C PRO A 155 7.72 15.50 47.33
N CYS A 156 8.90 15.85 46.81
CA CYS A 156 10.15 15.37 47.38
C CYS A 156 10.19 15.88 48.81
N ASP A 157 9.90 15.01 49.78
CA ASP A 157 10.22 15.28 51.17
C ASP A 157 11.74 15.44 51.21
N GLY A 158 12.18 16.68 51.39
CA GLY A 158 13.59 17.00 51.56
C GLY A 158 14.15 16.20 52.73
N PRO A 159 15.47 15.91 52.73
CA PRO A 159 16.09 15.20 53.85
C PRO A 159 15.83 15.96 55.16
N GLN A 160 15.37 15.22 56.17
CA GLN A 160 15.28 15.69 57.56
C GLN A 160 16.66 15.98 58.14
#